data_AF-A0A8S1EP96-F1
#
_entry.id   AF-A0A8S1EP96-F1
#
_cell.length_a   1.000
_cell.length_b   1.000
_cell.length_c   1.000
_cell.angle_alpha   90.00
_cell.angle_beta   90.00
_cell.angle_gamma   90.00
#
_symmetry.space_group_name_H-M   'P 1'
#
loop_
_entity.id
_entity.type
_entity.pdbx_description
1 polymer ?
#
loop_
_entity_poly.entity_id
_entity_poly.type
_entity_poly.pdbx_seq_one_letter_code
_entity_poly.pdbx_strand_id
1 'polypeptide(L)'
;MFILVLLVIIHTVATTETPAKCSYDEEKKVNDCLQECVSSVNCDSLSIEAVHASYRYMCGTGQPEFHKYAGCFAEVESKREYISCKIAATQAISEAQTSKASSTEEYLSEMCRAMDGYLRCSHPIILEKCGENAWTLVSTVTRDSLGVTMPNCDMHAALF
;
A
#
# COMPACT_ATOMS: atom_id res chain seq x y z
N MET A 1 -8.31 -4.98 6.77
CA MET A 1 -7.45 -5.92 6.02
C MET A 1 -7.32 -5.53 4.55
N PHE A 2 -8.37 -4.97 3.92
CA PHE A 2 -8.34 -4.62 2.48
C PHE A 2 -7.40 -3.46 2.08
N ILE A 3 -7.18 -2.45 2.93
CA ILE A 3 -6.22 -1.35 2.66
C ILE A 3 -4.79 -1.90 2.49
N LEU A 4 -4.42 -2.92 3.27
CA LEU A 4 -3.14 -3.61 3.14
C LEU A 4 -3.09 -4.53 1.92
N VAL A 5 -4.19 -5.17 1.54
CA VAL A 5 -4.27 -5.95 0.30
C VAL A 5 -4.10 -5.05 -0.91
N LEU A 6 -4.73 -3.87 -0.91
CA LEU A 6 -4.53 -2.83 -1.92
C LEU A 6 -3.05 -2.43 -2.00
N LEU A 7 -2.40 -2.13 -0.87
CA LEU A 7 -0.98 -1.80 -0.83
C LEU A 7 -0.11 -2.97 -1.33
N VAL A 8 -0.38 -4.22 -0.95
CA VAL A 8 0.35 -5.39 -1.44
C VAL A 8 0.19 -5.58 -2.96
N ILE A 9 -0.98 -5.30 -3.53
CA ILE A 9 -1.22 -5.36 -4.99
C ILE A 9 -0.33 -4.37 -5.75
N ILE A 10 -0.03 -3.19 -5.16
CA ILE A 10 0.93 -2.23 -5.74
C ILE A 10 2.36 -2.80 -5.77
N HIS A 11 2.72 -3.64 -4.79
CA HIS A 11 4.07 -4.23 -4.65
C HIS A 11 4.25 -5.56 -5.39
N THR A 12 3.18 -6.30 -5.70
CA THR A 12 3.25 -7.52 -6.52
C THR A 12 3.40 -7.17 -7.99
N VAL A 13 4.56 -6.60 -8.34
CA VAL A 13 5.10 -6.65 -9.70
C VAL A 13 5.60 -8.07 -9.91
N ALA A 14 4.74 -8.94 -10.42
CA ALA A 14 5.12 -10.27 -10.87
C ALA A 14 5.99 -10.11 -12.13
N THR A 15 7.31 -10.17 -11.96
CA THR A 15 8.26 -10.33 -13.07
C THR A 15 7.97 -11.66 -13.76
N THR A 16 7.50 -11.62 -15.01
CA THR A 16 7.17 -12.81 -15.82
C THR A 16 8.39 -13.47 -16.47
N GLU A 17 9.59 -13.22 -15.96
CA GLU A 17 10.81 -13.83 -16.47
C GLU A 17 11.23 -14.98 -15.56
N THR A 18 11.42 -16.17 -16.13
CA THR A 18 12.13 -17.25 -15.47
C THR A 18 13.56 -16.78 -15.21
N PRO A 19 13.99 -16.55 -13.96
CA PRO A 19 15.31 -16.01 -13.69
C PRO A 19 16.36 -17.07 -14.07
N ALA A 20 17.29 -16.71 -14.93
CA ALA A 20 18.51 -17.50 -15.10
C ALA A 20 19.22 -17.54 -13.74
N LYS A 21 19.38 -18.74 -13.18
CA LYS A 21 19.96 -18.93 -11.86
C LYS A 21 21.48 -18.91 -11.99
N CYS A 22 22.12 -17.83 -11.57
CA CYS A 22 23.58 -17.75 -11.48
C CYS A 22 24.12 -18.80 -10.50
N SER A 23 25.37 -19.21 -10.69
CA SER A 23 26.05 -20.03 -9.68
C SER A 23 26.29 -19.21 -8.41
N TYR A 24 26.25 -19.85 -7.25
CA TYR A 24 26.51 -19.22 -5.96
C TYR A 24 27.85 -18.47 -5.92
N ASP A 25 28.88 -19.02 -6.57
CA ASP A 25 30.21 -18.40 -6.64
C ASP A 25 30.25 -17.13 -7.50
N GLU A 26 29.38 -17.04 -8.51
CA GLU A 26 29.25 -15.86 -9.36
C GLU A 26 28.44 -14.77 -8.66
N GLU A 27 27.34 -15.17 -8.01
CA GLU A 27 26.50 -14.29 -7.20
C GLU A 27 27.31 -13.65 -6.06
N LYS A 28 28.14 -14.45 -5.37
CA LYS A 28 29.02 -13.95 -4.32
C LYS A 28 30.03 -12.92 -4.83
N LYS A 29 30.70 -13.19 -5.96
CA LYS A 29 31.68 -12.25 -6.56
C LYS A 29 31.04 -10.93 -6.96
N VAL A 30 29.85 -10.98 -7.54
CA VAL A 30 29.08 -9.79 -7.91
C VAL A 30 28.70 -9.01 -6.65
N ASN A 31 28.17 -9.69 -5.63
CA ASN A 31 27.78 -9.05 -4.37
C ASN A 31 28.96 -8.38 -3.65
N ASP A 32 30.10 -9.07 -3.55
CA ASP A 32 31.31 -8.53 -2.90
C ASP A 32 31.84 -7.28 -3.64
N CYS A 33 31.85 -7.30 -4.98
CA CYS A 33 32.23 -6.15 -5.80
C CYS A 33 31.25 -4.98 -5.65
N LEU A 34 29.94 -5.28 -5.65
CA LEU A 34 28.89 -4.27 -5.50
C LEU A 34 28.96 -3.61 -4.12
N GLN A 35 29.22 -4.41 -3.07
CA GLN A 35 29.27 -3.96 -1.68
C GLN A 35 30.39 -2.92 -1.44
N GLU A 36 31.53 -3.06 -2.11
CA GLU A 36 32.60 -2.06 -2.08
C GLU A 36 32.18 -0.77 -2.79
N CYS A 37 31.52 -0.87 -3.95
CA CYS A 37 31.02 0.29 -4.69
C CYS A 37 29.91 1.06 -3.97
N VAL A 38 29.04 0.37 -3.22
CA VAL A 38 27.93 1.00 -2.48
C VAL A 38 28.27 1.27 -1.01
N SER A 39 29.50 1.00 -0.56
CA SER A 39 29.92 1.19 0.84
C SER A 39 29.76 2.62 1.38
N SER A 40 29.76 3.62 0.49
CA SER A 40 29.53 5.03 0.81
C SER A 40 28.08 5.49 0.59
N VAL A 41 27.22 4.63 0.05
CA VAL A 41 25.83 4.92 -0.29
C VAL A 41 24.91 4.24 0.72
N ASN A 42 24.17 5.01 1.50
CA ASN A 42 23.11 4.46 2.34
C ASN A 42 21.87 4.24 1.46
N CYS A 43 21.57 2.99 1.14
CA CYS A 43 20.38 2.61 0.37
C CYS A 43 19.24 2.26 1.31
N ASP A 44 18.35 3.21 1.56
CA ASP A 44 17.09 2.91 2.24
C ASP A 44 16.15 2.22 1.23
N SER A 45 15.75 0.98 1.54
CA SER A 45 14.87 0.22 0.66
C SER A 45 13.43 0.72 0.79
N LEU A 46 12.94 1.41 -0.23
CA LEU A 46 11.54 1.87 -0.32
C LEU A 46 10.54 0.73 -0.10
N SER A 47 10.85 -0.49 -0.56
CA SER A 47 10.01 -1.67 -0.33
C SER A 47 9.95 -2.06 1.15
N ILE A 48 11.08 -2.00 1.86
CA ILE A 48 11.13 -2.27 3.31
C ILE A 48 10.39 -1.16 4.07
N GLU A 49 10.60 0.10 3.70
CA GLU A 49 9.91 1.23 4.31
C GLU A 49 8.40 1.17 4.09
N ALA A 50 7.94 0.80 2.90
CA ALA A 50 6.53 0.67 2.58
C ALA A 50 5.86 -0.47 3.37
N VAL A 51 6.55 -1.61 3.50
CA VAL A 51 6.11 -2.71 4.37
C VAL A 51 6.06 -2.23 5.82
N HIS A 52 7.11 -1.56 6.30
CA HIS A 52 7.15 -1.07 7.68
C HIS A 52 6.05 -0.04 7.96
N ALA A 53 5.83 0.93 7.07
CA ALA A 53 4.77 1.94 7.17
C ALA A 53 3.38 1.30 7.26
N SER A 54 3.16 0.21 6.52
CA SER A 54 1.86 -0.47 6.46
C SER A 54 1.66 -1.45 7.63
N TYR A 55 2.68 -2.23 8.00
CA TYR A 55 2.58 -3.30 8.99
C TYR A 55 2.88 -2.87 10.42
N ARG A 56 3.51 -1.70 10.66
CA ARG A 56 3.77 -1.20 12.03
C ARG A 56 2.51 -1.04 12.87
N TYR A 57 1.36 -0.84 12.23
CA TYR A 57 0.07 -0.73 12.89
C TYR A 57 -0.54 -2.08 13.27
N MET A 58 -0.12 -3.18 12.65
CA MET A 58 -0.61 -4.53 13.00
C MET A 58 0.38 -5.32 13.86
N CYS A 59 1.67 -5.12 13.61
CA CYS A 59 2.75 -5.93 14.18
C CYS A 59 3.77 -5.10 14.96
N GLY A 60 3.60 -3.79 15.02
CA GLY A 60 4.54 -2.87 15.66
C GLY A 60 3.87 -1.99 16.71
N THR A 61 4.41 -0.79 16.88
CA THR A 61 3.98 0.16 17.94
C THR A 61 2.53 0.61 17.82
N GLY A 62 1.94 0.56 16.62
CA GLY A 62 0.53 0.90 16.40
C GLY A 62 -0.45 -0.24 16.67
N GLN A 63 0.03 -1.44 17.00
CA GLN A 63 -0.82 -2.62 17.23
C GLN A 63 -1.94 -2.39 18.27
N PRO A 64 -1.70 -1.78 19.45
CA PRO A 64 -2.76 -1.64 20.44
C PRO A 64 -3.96 -0.83 19.92
N GLU A 65 -3.69 0.24 19.16
CA GLU A 65 -4.72 1.07 18.54
C GLU A 65 -5.46 0.31 17.44
N PHE A 66 -4.75 -0.46 16.62
CA PHE A 66 -5.38 -1.31 15.60
C PHE A 66 -6.26 -2.40 16.20
N HIS A 67 -5.79 -3.08 17.25
CA HIS A 67 -6.52 -4.17 17.89
C HIS A 67 -7.83 -3.69 18.51
N LYS A 68 -7.85 -2.44 19.01
CA LYS A 68 -9.05 -1.79 19.54
C LYS A 68 -10.20 -1.72 18.52
N TYR A 69 -9.90 -1.49 17.23
CA TYR A 69 -10.91 -1.35 16.18
C TYR A 69 -11.02 -2.58 15.26
N ALA A 70 -10.14 -3.57 15.41
CA ALA A 70 -10.06 -4.73 14.52
C ALA A 70 -11.41 -5.48 14.37
N GLY A 71 -12.13 -5.70 15.48
CA GLY A 71 -13.46 -6.32 15.45
C GLY A 71 -14.48 -5.49 14.67
N CYS A 72 -14.49 -4.17 14.87
CA CYS A 72 -15.39 -3.28 14.15
C CYS A 72 -15.10 -3.25 12.64
N PHE A 73 -13.82 -3.20 12.27
CA PHE A 73 -13.42 -3.27 10.87
C PHE A 73 -13.81 -4.60 10.21
N ALA A 74 -13.74 -5.71 10.94
CA ALA A 74 -14.21 -7.01 10.43
C ALA A 74 -15.72 -6.98 10.11
N GLU A 75 -16.53 -6.32 10.94
CA GLU A 75 -17.95 -6.12 10.65
C GLU A 75 -18.19 -5.22 9.45
N VAL A 76 -17.45 -4.11 9.32
CA VAL A 76 -17.51 -3.22 8.15
C VAL A 76 -17.15 -3.97 6.87
N GLU A 77 -16.14 -4.85 6.89
CA GLU A 77 -15.74 -5.66 5.73
C GLU A 77 -16.82 -6.63 5.25
N SER A 78 -17.84 -6.92 6.07
CA SER A 78 -19.00 -7.74 5.71
C SER A 78 -20.18 -6.94 5.13
N LYS A 79 -20.17 -5.60 5.23
CA LYS A 79 -21.23 -4.73 4.70
C LYS A 79 -21.17 -4.65 3.17
N ARG A 80 -22.32 -4.76 2.50
CA ARG A 80 -22.39 -4.74 1.03
C ARG A 80 -21.91 -3.41 0.45
N GLU A 81 -22.26 -2.32 1.11
CA GLU A 81 -21.88 -0.95 0.74
C GLU A 81 -20.36 -0.83 0.73
N TYR A 82 -19.69 -1.35 1.76
CA TYR A 82 -18.23 -1.34 1.85
C TYR A 82 -17.60 -2.26 0.80
N ILE A 83 -18.17 -3.45 0.58
CA ILE A 83 -17.73 -4.36 -0.48
C ILE A 83 -17.83 -3.70 -1.86
N SER A 84 -18.86 -2.88 -2.11
CA SER A 84 -18.99 -2.16 -3.37
C SER A 84 -17.87 -1.14 -3.59
N CYS A 85 -17.46 -0.41 -2.53
CA CYS A 85 -16.29 0.48 -2.57
C CYS A 85 -15.01 -0.30 -2.92
N LYS A 86 -14.84 -1.49 -2.32
CA LYS A 86 -13.71 -2.37 -2.58
C LYS A 86 -13.65 -2.82 -4.04
N ILE A 87 -14.79 -3.25 -4.59
CA ILE A 87 -14.89 -3.70 -5.99
C ILE A 87 -14.56 -2.56 -6.95
N ALA A 88 -15.13 -1.38 -6.74
CA ALA A 88 -14.85 -0.20 -7.57
C ALA A 88 -13.36 0.17 -7.54
N ALA A 89 -12.74 0.14 -6.36
CA ALA A 89 -11.32 0.42 -6.20
C ALA A 89 -10.43 -0.63 -6.89
N THR A 90 -10.74 -1.92 -6.72
CA THR A 90 -10.02 -3.01 -7.40
C THR A 90 -10.11 -2.87 -8.92
N GLN A 91 -11.29 -2.56 -9.44
CA GLN A 91 -11.47 -2.37 -10.87
C GLN A 91 -10.68 -1.18 -11.40
N ALA A 92 -10.72 -0.02 -10.72
CA ALA A 92 -9.93 1.14 -11.10
C ALA A 92 -8.42 0.85 -11.09
N ILE A 93 -7.93 0.07 -10.12
CA ILE A 93 -6.52 -0.36 -10.07
C ILE A 93 -6.18 -1.32 -11.21
N SER A 94 -7.04 -2.28 -11.51
CA SER A 94 -6.84 -3.19 -12.64
C SER A 94 -6.80 -2.45 -13.97
N GLU A 95 -7.63 -1.41 -14.13
CA GLU A 95 -7.61 -0.54 -15.30
C GLU A 95 -6.31 0.27 -15.36
N ALA A 96 -5.86 0.86 -14.24
CA ALA A 96 -4.57 1.56 -14.16
C ALA A 96 -3.38 0.65 -14.51
N GLN A 97 -3.43 -0.63 -14.15
CA GLN A 97 -2.36 -1.58 -14.52
C GLN A 97 -2.18 -1.72 -16.04
N THR A 98 -3.23 -1.47 -16.84
CA THR A 98 -3.11 -1.52 -18.31
C THR A 98 -2.33 -0.34 -18.89
N SER A 99 -2.29 0.81 -18.22
CA SER A 99 -1.51 2.00 -18.62
C SER A 99 -0.06 1.96 -18.11
N LYS A 100 0.32 0.95 -17.31
CA LYS A 100 1.70 0.81 -16.80
C LYS A 100 2.75 0.72 -17.92
N ALA A 101 2.37 0.19 -19.08
CA ALA A 101 3.27 0.08 -20.23
C ALA A 101 3.48 1.41 -20.99
N SER A 102 2.56 2.36 -20.86
CA SER A 102 2.59 3.64 -21.59
C SER A 102 3.26 4.76 -20.80
N SER A 103 2.97 4.89 -19.51
CA SER A 103 3.58 5.93 -18.67
C SER A 103 3.50 5.58 -17.17
N THR A 104 4.65 5.65 -16.50
CA THR A 104 4.72 5.47 -15.03
C THR A 104 3.96 6.58 -14.30
N GLU A 105 3.98 7.81 -14.81
CA GLU A 105 3.30 8.96 -14.22
C GLU A 105 1.78 8.80 -14.30
N GLU A 106 1.28 8.38 -15.47
CA GLU A 106 -0.15 8.12 -15.68
C GLU A 106 -0.64 6.96 -14.81
N TYR A 107 0.15 5.88 -14.73
CA TYR A 107 -0.11 4.78 -13.80
C TYR A 107 -0.24 5.25 -12.35
N LEU A 108 0.73 6.03 -11.84
CA LEU A 108 0.70 6.52 -10.45
C LEU A 108 -0.47 7.47 -10.19
N SER A 109 -0.82 8.32 -11.18
CA SER A 109 -1.99 9.21 -11.11
C SER A 109 -3.29 8.42 -10.99
N GLU A 110 -3.45 7.37 -11.81
CA GLU A 110 -4.64 6.52 -11.78
C GLU A 110 -4.74 5.69 -10.50
N MET A 111 -3.62 5.19 -9.99
CA MET A 111 -3.55 4.51 -8.69
C MET A 111 -3.94 5.45 -7.54
N CYS A 112 -3.48 6.70 -7.58
CA CYS A 112 -3.86 7.73 -6.62
C CYS A 112 -5.38 8.00 -6.65
N ARG A 113 -5.95 8.18 -7.86
CA ARG A 113 -7.38 8.39 -8.08
C ARG A 113 -8.23 7.24 -7.56
N ALA A 114 -7.80 6.00 -7.79
CA ALA A 114 -8.48 4.80 -7.29
C ALA A 114 -8.52 4.77 -5.75
N MET A 115 -7.41 5.15 -5.10
CA MET A 115 -7.33 5.23 -3.64
C MET A 115 -8.20 6.36 -3.07
N ASP A 116 -8.22 7.55 -3.70
CA ASP A 116 -9.09 8.67 -3.30
C ASP A 116 -10.56 8.26 -3.34
N GLY A 117 -10.99 7.65 -4.45
CA GLY A 117 -12.35 7.16 -4.61
C GLY A 117 -12.73 6.11 -3.57
N TYR A 118 -11.82 5.19 -3.27
CA TYR A 118 -12.03 4.19 -2.22
C TYR A 118 -12.23 4.81 -0.84
N LEU A 119 -11.39 5.77 -0.45
CA LEU A 119 -11.45 6.41 0.85
C LEU A 119 -12.73 7.24 1.00
N ARG A 120 -13.10 8.03 -0.02
CA ARG A 120 -14.37 8.77 -0.01
C ARG A 120 -15.59 7.86 0.08
N CYS A 121 -15.57 6.73 -0.61
CA CYS A 121 -16.67 5.75 -0.57
C CYS A 121 -16.78 5.06 0.80
N SER A 122 -15.64 4.69 1.39
CA SER A 122 -15.59 3.92 2.63
C SER A 122 -15.73 4.77 3.90
N HIS A 123 -15.35 6.04 3.86
CA HIS A 123 -15.39 6.99 4.98
C HIS A 123 -16.73 7.00 5.72
N PRO A 124 -17.88 7.31 5.08
CA PRO A 124 -19.15 7.39 5.81
C PRO A 124 -19.55 6.06 6.46
N ILE A 125 -19.17 4.93 5.85
CA ILE A 125 -19.51 3.59 6.35
C ILE A 125 -18.70 3.24 7.60
N ILE A 126 -17.41 3.57 7.60
CA ILE A 126 -16.52 3.39 8.75
C ILE A 126 -16.91 4.35 9.86
N LEU A 127 -17.17 5.62 9.55
CA LEU A 127 -17.54 6.64 10.52
C LEU A 127 -18.83 6.25 11.25
N GLU A 128 -19.87 5.85 10.52
CA GLU A 128 -21.15 5.42 11.09
C GLU A 128 -21.01 4.19 11.99
N LYS A 129 -20.15 3.23 11.61
CA LYS A 129 -20.07 1.93 12.29
C LYS A 129 -19.04 1.90 13.43
N CYS A 130 -17.89 2.55 13.24
CA CYS A 130 -16.72 2.45 14.10
C CYS A 130 -16.32 3.78 14.75
N GLY A 131 -16.93 4.90 14.32
CA GLY A 131 -16.71 6.22 14.89
C GLY A 131 -15.47 6.93 14.35
N GLU A 132 -15.34 8.20 14.75
CA GLU A 132 -14.33 9.12 14.23
C GLU A 132 -12.90 8.67 14.54
N ASN A 133 -12.63 8.19 15.75
CA ASN A 133 -11.29 7.71 16.13
C ASN A 133 -10.84 6.50 15.29
N ALA A 134 -11.77 5.65 14.86
CA ALA A 134 -11.45 4.53 13.97
C ALA A 134 -11.08 5.05 12.56
N TRP A 135 -11.77 6.08 12.08
CA TRP A 135 -11.41 6.76 10.85
C TRP A 135 -10.05 7.47 10.95
N THR A 136 -9.75 8.14 12.07
CA THR A 136 -8.43 8.74 12.30
C THR A 136 -7.29 7.73 12.17
N LEU A 137 -7.49 6.50 12.67
CA LEU A 137 -6.52 5.43 12.49
C LEU A 137 -6.36 5.05 11.00
N VAL A 138 -7.47 4.86 10.28
CA VAL A 138 -7.46 4.59 8.83
C VAL A 138 -6.72 5.69 8.07
N SER A 139 -7.07 6.96 8.31
CA SER A 139 -6.43 8.11 7.68
C SER A 139 -4.94 8.19 7.97
N THR A 140 -4.54 7.90 9.22
CA THR A 140 -3.13 7.89 9.62
C THR A 140 -2.36 6.78 8.90
N VAL A 141 -2.85 5.54 8.95
CA VAL A 141 -2.20 4.41 8.28
C VAL A 141 -2.09 4.66 6.77
N THR A 142 -3.18 5.12 6.14
CA THR A 142 -3.19 5.38 4.70
C THR A 142 -2.24 6.50 4.33
N ARG A 143 -2.24 7.64 5.04
CA ARG A 143 -1.28 8.73 4.79
C ARG A 143 0.16 8.24 4.91
N ASP A 144 0.48 7.50 5.98
CA ASP A 144 1.84 7.06 6.23
C ASP A 144 2.32 6.04 5.18
N SER A 145 1.45 5.11 4.75
CA SER A 145 1.76 4.14 3.68
C SER A 145 1.88 4.80 2.30
N LEU A 146 1.01 5.75 1.99
CA LEU A 146 1.03 6.45 0.70
C LEU A 146 2.17 7.46 0.62
N GLY A 147 2.58 8.08 1.74
CA GLY A 147 3.75 8.95 1.77
C GLY A 147 5.05 8.26 1.35
N VAL A 148 5.14 6.94 1.52
CA VAL A 148 6.29 6.14 1.07
C VAL A 148 6.11 5.64 -0.36
N THR A 149 4.91 5.17 -0.72
CA THR A 149 4.68 4.47 -2.00
C THR A 149 4.25 5.39 -3.15
N MET A 150 3.58 6.51 -2.84
CA MET A 150 3.01 7.48 -3.79
C MET A 150 3.10 8.91 -3.20
N PRO A 151 4.32 9.48 -3.02
CA PRO A 151 4.52 10.74 -2.29
C PRO A 151 3.84 11.97 -2.93
N ASN A 152 3.53 11.91 -4.23
CA ASN A 152 2.85 12.98 -4.96
C ASN A 152 1.31 12.86 -4.93
N CYS A 153 0.78 11.83 -4.27
CA CYS A 153 -0.66 11.60 -4.15
C CYS A 153 -1.20 12.39 -2.94
N ASP A 154 -1.81 13.54 -3.18
CA ASP A 154 -2.49 14.30 -2.12
C ASP A 154 -3.87 13.70 -1.83
N MET A 155 -4.00 13.15 -0.63
CA MET A 155 -5.20 12.48 -0.15
C MET A 155 -5.90 13.27 0.94
N HIS A 156 -5.46 14.49 1.24
CA HIS A 156 -5.98 15.26 2.37
C HIS A 156 -7.50 15.43 2.29
N ALA A 157 -8.03 15.74 1.10
CA ALA A 157 -9.46 15.95 0.87
C ALA A 157 -10.31 14.66 0.94
N ALA A 158 -9.70 13.48 0.92
CA ALA A 158 -10.39 12.20 1.14
C ALA A 158 -10.34 11.75 2.60
N LEU A 159 -9.32 12.20 3.34
CA LEU A 159 -9.01 11.75 4.69
C LEU A 159 -9.57 12.67 5.79
N PHE A 160 -9.78 13.94 5.49
CA PHE A 160 -10.22 15.01 6.40
C PHE A 160 -11.26 15.91 5.72
#